data_AF-A0A7C2LT21-F1
#
_entry.id   AF-A0A7C2LT21-F1
#
_cell.length_a   1.000
_cell.length_b   1.000
_cell.length_c   1.000
_cell.angle_alpha   90.00
_cell.angle_beta   90.00
_cell.angle_gamma   90.00
#
_symmetry.space_group_name_H-M   'P 1'
#
loop_
_entity.id
_entity.type
_entity.pdbx_description
1 polymer ?
#
loop_
_entity_poly.entity_id
_entity_poly.type
_entity_poly.pdbx_seq_one_letter_code
_entity_poly.pdbx_strand_id
1 'polypeptide(L)'
;MGDRDARDAGRPGGAPARGAPAAGHAGAIAVGGRRLTPDRSGALYWEAERTLIVADLHLEKAAALAGRGALLPPYDTRETLARLAGAVARYDPARIVALGDSFHRLDGPASMGEEERAALARLQRRREWVWIAGNHDPEIAACAGGRVCAELRLGGLVLRHEPAPGPAAGEIAGHLHPVAKLARAGATLRRPCFVGDGRRLVLPAFGAFTGGLNVRDAAFAALFGRAGEAMAVWVVGEEGLYPVAPEALRPD
;
A
#
# COMPACT_ATOMS: atom_id res chain seq x y z
N MET A 1 -25.86 -26.10 71.20
CA MET A 1 -24.44 -26.41 70.95
C MET A 1 -24.32 -26.65 69.45
N GLY A 2 -24.15 -25.59 68.66
CA GLY A 2 -22.85 -25.24 68.05
C GLY A 2 -22.73 -25.97 66.70
N ASP A 3 -23.25 -25.43 65.58
CA ASP A 3 -22.67 -24.42 64.67
C ASP A 3 -21.85 -25.05 63.51
N ARG A 4 -21.99 -24.45 62.32
CA ARG A 4 -21.20 -24.60 61.05
C ARG A 4 -21.61 -25.76 60.11
N ASP A 5 -21.73 -25.61 58.78
CA ASP A 5 -21.04 -24.70 57.86
C ASP A 5 -21.74 -24.55 56.48
N ALA A 6 -21.44 -23.41 55.82
CA ALA A 6 -21.46 -23.05 54.39
C ALA A 6 -22.62 -23.51 53.45
N ARG A 7 -23.48 -22.62 52.93
CA ARG A 7 -23.27 -21.67 51.79
C ARG A 7 -22.71 -22.31 50.51
N ASP A 8 -23.59 -22.58 49.54
CA ASP A 8 -23.26 -22.56 48.11
C ASP A 8 -24.33 -21.72 47.37
N ALA A 9 -23.92 -20.54 46.93
CA ALA A 9 -24.74 -19.63 46.13
C ALA A 9 -24.22 -19.72 44.68
N GLY A 10 -24.99 -20.39 43.83
CA GLY A 10 -24.70 -20.54 42.41
C GLY A 10 -24.51 -19.19 41.73
N ARG A 11 -23.31 -18.99 41.15
CA ARG A 11 -23.03 -17.89 40.22
C ARG A 11 -23.69 -18.19 38.86
N PRO A 12 -24.34 -17.21 38.20
CA PRO A 12 -24.81 -17.39 36.83
C PRO A 12 -23.61 -17.38 35.87
N GLY A 13 -23.66 -18.29 34.90
CA GLY A 13 -22.63 -18.51 33.89
C GLY A 13 -22.35 -17.25 33.06
N GLY A 14 -21.07 -16.85 33.06
CA GLY A 14 -20.56 -15.83 32.16
C GLY A 14 -20.67 -16.30 30.72
N ALA A 15 -21.32 -15.49 29.88
CA ALA A 15 -21.31 -15.65 28.43
C ALA A 15 -19.86 -15.75 27.91
N PRO A 16 -19.59 -16.57 26.89
CA PRO A 16 -18.26 -16.65 26.31
C PRO A 16 -17.88 -15.27 25.75
N ALA A 17 -16.77 -14.74 26.24
CA ALA A 17 -16.15 -13.54 25.72
C ALA A 17 -15.99 -13.68 24.20
N ARG A 18 -16.50 -12.72 23.44
CA ARG A 18 -16.31 -12.61 21.99
C ARG A 18 -14.81 -12.63 21.71
N GLY A 19 -14.33 -13.75 21.17
CA GLY A 19 -12.93 -13.92 20.78
C GLY A 19 -12.52 -12.80 19.83
N ALA A 20 -11.36 -12.20 20.10
CA ALA A 20 -10.71 -11.32 19.14
C ALA A 20 -10.54 -12.08 17.80
N PRO A 21 -10.78 -11.43 16.65
CA PRO A 21 -10.61 -12.11 15.37
C PRO A 21 -9.16 -12.60 15.25
N ALA A 22 -9.01 -13.89 14.93
CA ALA A 22 -7.71 -14.47 14.62
C ALA A 22 -7.08 -13.68 13.47
N ALA A 23 -5.81 -13.29 13.64
CA ALA A 23 -5.04 -12.54 12.65
C ALA A 23 -4.79 -13.42 11.41
N GLY A 24 -5.71 -13.40 10.46
CA GLY A 24 -5.57 -14.09 9.18
C GLY A 24 -4.63 -13.30 8.26
N HIS A 25 -3.70 -14.00 7.62
CA HIS A 25 -2.99 -13.45 6.46
C HIS A 25 -4.04 -13.14 5.38
N ALA A 26 -4.02 -11.92 4.84
CA ALA A 26 -4.93 -11.58 3.75
C ALA A 26 -4.62 -12.47 2.54
N GLY A 27 -5.65 -13.19 2.06
CA GLY A 27 -5.61 -13.81 0.75
C GLY A 27 -5.71 -12.77 -0.37
N ALA A 28 -6.17 -13.18 -1.55
CA ALA A 28 -6.35 -12.25 -2.66
C ALA A 28 -7.40 -11.16 -2.36
N ILE A 29 -7.08 -9.91 -2.71
CA ILE A 29 -7.99 -8.78 -2.76
C ILE A 29 -8.75 -8.82 -4.08
N ALA A 30 -10.08 -8.64 -4.02
CA ALA A 30 -10.91 -8.54 -5.22
C ALA A 30 -11.08 -7.06 -5.61
N VAL A 31 -10.83 -6.73 -6.88
CA VAL A 31 -11.07 -5.39 -7.45
C VAL A 31 -11.75 -5.56 -8.80
N GLY A 32 -12.94 -4.99 -8.97
CA GLY A 32 -13.74 -5.16 -10.19
C GLY A 32 -13.95 -6.63 -10.57
N GLY A 33 -14.03 -7.55 -9.60
CA GLY A 33 -14.14 -9.00 -9.85
C GLY A 33 -12.82 -9.72 -10.20
N ARG A 34 -11.68 -9.01 -10.26
CA ARG A 34 -10.34 -9.61 -10.47
C ARG A 34 -9.70 -9.90 -9.12
N ARG A 35 -8.99 -11.02 -8.99
CA ARG A 35 -8.25 -11.38 -7.78
C ARG A 35 -6.79 -10.97 -7.92
N LEU A 36 -6.30 -10.19 -6.97
CA LEU A 36 -4.93 -9.70 -6.90
C LEU A 36 -4.32 -10.08 -5.55
N THR A 37 -3.06 -10.47 -5.55
CA THR A 37 -2.34 -10.90 -4.35
C THR A 37 -1.56 -9.72 -3.78
N PRO A 38 -1.95 -9.19 -2.61
CA PRO A 38 -1.18 -8.14 -1.98
C PRO A 38 0.06 -8.73 -1.31
N ASP A 39 1.18 -8.01 -1.39
CA ASP A 39 2.46 -8.41 -0.81
C ASP A 39 2.81 -7.52 0.38
N ARG A 40 3.49 -8.08 1.39
CA ARG A 40 3.96 -7.37 2.58
C ARG A 40 4.92 -6.22 2.27
N SER A 41 5.50 -6.17 1.06
CA SER A 41 6.27 -5.01 0.60
C SER A 41 5.42 -3.78 0.26
N GLY A 42 4.08 -3.90 0.25
CA GLY A 42 3.17 -2.88 -0.28
C GLY A 42 2.91 -2.99 -1.79
N ALA A 43 3.44 -4.03 -2.45
CA ALA A 43 3.15 -4.31 -3.86
C ALA A 43 1.85 -5.09 -4.01
N LEU A 44 1.24 -5.03 -5.20
CA LEU A 44 0.09 -5.82 -5.57
C LEU A 44 0.41 -6.64 -6.82
N TYR A 45 0.34 -7.97 -6.72
CA TYR A 45 0.61 -8.86 -7.84
C TYR A 45 -0.69 -9.34 -8.48
N TRP A 46 -0.78 -9.19 -9.80
CA TRP A 46 -1.87 -9.71 -10.61
C TRP A 46 -1.39 -10.88 -11.46
N GLU A 47 -1.67 -12.10 -11.00
CA GLU A 47 -1.16 -13.33 -11.61
C GLU A 47 -1.66 -13.55 -13.03
N ALA A 48 -2.95 -13.30 -13.30
CA ALA A 48 -3.54 -13.51 -14.62
C ALA A 48 -2.86 -12.65 -15.72
N GLU A 49 -2.34 -11.48 -15.35
CA GLU A 49 -1.64 -10.57 -16.26
C GLU A 49 -0.12 -10.56 -16.01
N ARG A 50 0.39 -11.44 -15.13
CA ARG A 50 1.77 -11.46 -14.63
C ARG A 50 2.31 -10.06 -14.34
N THR A 51 1.49 -9.22 -13.70
CA THR A 51 1.76 -7.79 -13.54
C THR A 51 1.98 -7.46 -12.07
N LEU A 52 3.12 -6.85 -11.74
CA LEU A 52 3.42 -6.31 -10.43
C LEU A 52 3.10 -4.81 -10.41
N ILE A 53 2.29 -4.38 -9.45
CA ILE A 53 1.82 -2.99 -9.32
C ILE A 53 2.38 -2.43 -8.02
N VAL A 54 2.98 -1.25 -8.09
CA VAL A 54 3.51 -0.49 -6.96
C VAL A 54 3.08 0.96 -7.10
N ALA A 55 2.95 1.69 -6.00
CA ALA A 55 2.56 3.08 -6.00
C ALA A 55 3.63 3.94 -5.33
N ASP A 56 3.83 5.17 -5.81
CA ASP A 56 4.57 6.21 -5.09
C ASP A 56 5.97 5.75 -4.60
N LEU A 57 6.83 5.41 -5.57
CA LEU A 57 8.19 4.93 -5.27
C LEU A 57 9.05 6.01 -4.61
N HIS A 58 8.87 7.28 -4.99
CA HIS A 58 9.65 8.43 -4.54
C HIS A 58 11.17 8.18 -4.50
N LEU A 59 11.72 7.71 -5.61
CA LEU A 59 13.17 7.58 -5.75
C LEU A 59 13.82 8.98 -5.63
N GLU A 60 15.03 9.02 -5.06
CA GLU A 60 15.86 10.22 -4.80
C GLU A 60 15.29 11.19 -3.75
N LYS A 61 14.37 10.76 -2.89
CA LYS A 61 13.73 11.65 -1.91
C LYS A 61 14.66 12.10 -0.79
N ALA A 62 15.47 11.20 -0.23
CA ALA A 62 16.41 11.52 0.83
C ALA A 62 17.62 12.30 0.29
N ALA A 63 18.10 11.97 -0.92
CA ALA A 63 19.15 12.75 -1.59
C ALA A 63 18.72 14.23 -1.81
N ALA A 64 17.47 14.45 -2.22
CA ALA A 64 16.91 15.79 -2.40
C ALA A 64 16.79 16.60 -1.10
N LEU A 65 16.46 15.94 0.01
CA LEU A 65 16.30 16.57 1.32
C LEU A 65 17.65 16.75 2.05
N ALA A 66 18.61 15.84 1.85
CA ALA A 66 19.98 15.95 2.35
C ALA A 66 20.71 17.16 1.75
N GLY A 67 20.51 17.44 0.46
CA GLY A 67 21.00 18.67 -0.19
C GLY A 67 20.42 19.97 0.39
N ARG A 68 19.35 19.90 1.20
CA ARG A 68 18.73 21.02 1.92
C ARG A 68 19.01 21.00 3.43
N GLY A 69 19.97 20.19 3.89
CA GLY A 69 20.41 20.14 5.28
C GLY A 69 19.59 19.24 6.21
N ALA A 70 18.67 18.41 5.67
CA ALA A 70 17.98 17.40 6.47
C ALA A 70 18.87 16.17 6.70
N LEU A 71 18.97 15.69 7.94
CA LEU A 71 19.63 14.43 8.28
C LEU A 71 18.73 13.24 7.95
N LEU A 72 18.51 12.99 6.65
CA LEU A 72 17.88 11.74 6.20
C LEU A 72 18.96 10.75 5.74
N PRO A 73 18.84 9.45 6.07
CA PRO A 73 19.76 8.45 5.58
C PRO A 73 19.76 8.47 4.03
N PRO A 74 20.92 8.59 3.36
CA PRO A 74 21.00 8.79 1.91
C PRO A 74 20.69 7.51 1.09
N TYR A 75 19.99 6.53 1.66
CA TYR A 75 19.85 5.17 1.11
C TYR A 75 18.43 4.81 0.69
N ASP A 76 17.52 5.78 0.63
CA ASP A 76 16.09 5.56 0.37
C ASP A 76 15.82 4.94 -1.02
N THR A 77 16.52 5.40 -2.06
CA THR A 77 16.43 4.82 -3.41
C THR A 77 16.88 3.35 -3.38
N ARG A 78 18.02 3.05 -2.74
CA ARG A 78 18.57 1.68 -2.66
C ARG A 78 17.63 0.74 -1.92
N GLU A 79 17.11 1.16 -0.77
CA GLU A 79 16.16 0.38 0.01
C GLU A 79 14.88 0.08 -0.79
N THR A 80 14.35 1.10 -1.46
CA THR A 80 13.16 0.98 -2.31
C THR A 80 13.40 -0.01 -3.46
N LEU A 81 14.53 0.12 -4.19
CA LEU A 81 14.89 -0.78 -5.28
C LEU A 81 15.18 -2.21 -4.79
N ALA A 82 15.81 -2.39 -3.63
CA ALA A 82 16.06 -3.69 -3.02
C ALA A 82 14.73 -4.39 -2.62
N ARG A 83 13.80 -3.65 -2.02
CA ARG A 83 12.47 -4.15 -1.68
C ARG A 83 11.69 -4.55 -2.94
N LEU A 84 11.78 -3.75 -4.00
CA LEU A 84 11.17 -4.07 -5.30
C LEU A 84 11.82 -5.30 -5.94
N ALA A 85 13.14 -5.43 -5.88
CA ALA A 85 13.85 -6.61 -6.34
C ALA A 85 13.38 -7.87 -5.63
N GLY A 86 13.14 -7.78 -4.31
CA GLY A 86 12.55 -8.88 -3.55
C GLY A 86 11.17 -9.29 -4.05
N ALA A 87 10.29 -8.33 -4.36
CA ALA A 87 8.97 -8.62 -4.93
C ALA A 87 9.08 -9.22 -6.34
N VAL A 88 9.94 -8.66 -7.19
CA VAL A 88 10.20 -9.19 -8.54
C VAL A 88 10.74 -10.62 -8.49
N ALA A 89 11.63 -10.94 -7.56
CA ALA A 89 12.15 -12.29 -7.39
C ALA A 89 11.08 -13.29 -6.90
N ARG A 90 10.11 -12.84 -6.09
CA ARG A 90 9.00 -13.68 -5.61
C ARG A 90 8.01 -14.03 -6.72
N TYR A 91 7.72 -13.09 -7.62
CA TYR A 91 6.61 -13.23 -8.57
C TYR A 91 7.02 -13.39 -10.04
N ASP A 92 8.26 -13.08 -10.40
CA ASP A 92 8.77 -13.05 -11.79
C ASP A 92 7.78 -12.41 -12.78
N PRO A 93 7.36 -11.15 -12.54
CA PRO A 93 6.34 -10.51 -13.36
C PRO A 93 6.84 -10.30 -14.80
N ALA A 94 5.93 -10.41 -15.77
CA ALA A 94 6.19 -9.98 -17.14
C ALA A 94 6.11 -8.46 -17.30
N ARG A 95 5.34 -7.79 -16.41
CA ARG A 95 5.12 -6.35 -16.41
C ARG A 95 5.24 -5.76 -15.00
N ILE A 96 5.85 -4.58 -14.90
CA ILE A 96 5.85 -3.77 -13.68
C ILE A 96 5.17 -2.44 -13.98
N VAL A 97 4.21 -2.04 -13.15
CA VAL A 97 3.47 -0.77 -13.26
C VAL A 97 3.70 0.05 -11.99
N ALA A 98 4.27 1.24 -12.14
CA ALA A 98 4.45 2.21 -11.05
C ALA A 98 3.37 3.31 -11.15
N LEU A 99 2.53 3.42 -10.12
CA LEU A 99 1.37 4.32 -10.06
C LEU A 99 1.74 5.74 -9.63
N GLY A 100 2.52 6.44 -10.46
CA GLY A 100 2.91 7.83 -10.24
C GLY A 100 3.79 8.07 -9.02
N ASP A 101 4.18 9.33 -8.87
CA ASP A 101 5.19 9.86 -7.97
C ASP A 101 6.41 8.94 -7.83
N SER A 102 6.91 8.50 -8.99
CA SER A 102 8.04 7.58 -9.05
C SER A 102 9.35 8.27 -8.69
N PHE A 103 9.50 9.56 -9.01
CA PHE A 103 10.68 10.36 -8.69
C PHE A 103 10.31 11.58 -7.84
N HIS A 104 11.16 11.99 -6.89
CA HIS A 104 10.88 13.15 -6.05
C HIS A 104 11.17 14.51 -6.72
N ARG A 105 12.00 14.53 -7.77
CA ARG A 105 12.40 15.75 -8.48
C ARG A 105 12.23 15.60 -10.00
N LEU A 106 12.01 16.74 -10.66
CA LEU A 106 11.96 16.87 -12.12
C LEU A 106 13.28 16.44 -12.80
N ASP A 107 14.42 16.55 -12.10
CA ASP A 107 15.74 16.08 -12.54
C ASP A 107 16.08 14.67 -12.00
N GLY A 108 15.16 14.02 -11.26
CA GLY A 108 15.39 12.80 -10.49
C GLY A 108 16.03 11.65 -11.28
N PRO A 109 15.56 11.33 -12.49
CA PRO A 109 16.19 10.30 -13.32
C PRO A 109 17.63 10.66 -13.76
N ALA A 110 17.97 11.95 -13.90
CA ALA A 110 19.28 12.42 -14.30
C ALA A 110 20.26 12.53 -13.10
N SER A 111 19.74 12.83 -11.91
CA SER A 111 20.52 12.90 -10.66
C SER A 111 20.75 11.55 -9.99
N MET A 112 20.00 10.51 -10.39
CA MET A 112 20.16 9.16 -9.87
C MET A 112 21.59 8.64 -10.09
N GLY A 113 22.20 8.16 -9.00
CA GLY A 113 23.52 7.56 -9.00
C GLY A 113 23.63 6.36 -9.95
N GLU A 114 24.86 6.07 -10.38
CA GLU A 114 25.12 5.02 -11.37
C GLU A 114 24.69 3.62 -10.88
N GLU A 115 24.88 3.33 -9.58
CA GLU A 115 24.50 2.06 -8.97
C GLU A 115 22.97 1.88 -8.95
N GLU A 116 22.23 2.92 -8.59
CA GLU A 116 20.77 2.92 -8.56
C GLU A 116 20.18 2.80 -9.97
N ARG A 117 20.77 3.51 -10.94
CA ARG A 117 20.40 3.39 -12.36
C ARG A 117 20.65 1.97 -12.88
N ALA A 118 21.79 1.37 -12.54
CA ALA A 118 22.10 0.00 -12.90
C ALA A 118 21.13 -1.00 -12.23
N ALA A 119 20.76 -0.77 -10.97
CA ALA A 119 19.77 -1.58 -10.27
C ALA A 119 18.38 -1.48 -10.92
N LEU A 120 17.91 -0.27 -11.25
CA LEU A 120 16.65 -0.06 -11.97
C LEU A 120 16.67 -0.75 -13.34
N ALA A 121 17.76 -0.59 -14.11
CA ALA A 121 17.91 -1.24 -15.41
C ALA A 121 17.87 -2.78 -15.30
N ARG A 122 18.47 -3.35 -14.24
CA ARG A 122 18.38 -4.80 -13.95
C ARG A 122 16.95 -5.24 -13.65
N LEU A 123 16.16 -4.42 -12.95
CA LEU A 123 14.75 -4.70 -12.71
C LEU A 123 13.94 -4.63 -14.01
N GLN A 124 14.23 -3.68 -14.90
CA GLN A 124 13.53 -3.53 -16.17
C GLN A 124 13.87 -4.61 -17.21
N ARG A 125 15.06 -5.21 -17.15
CA ARG A 125 15.52 -6.20 -18.14
C ARG A 125 14.52 -7.34 -18.36
N ARG A 126 14.07 -7.52 -19.61
CA ARG A 126 13.10 -8.56 -20.04
C ARG A 126 11.70 -8.41 -19.46
N ARG A 127 11.35 -7.25 -18.92
CA ARG A 127 9.98 -6.94 -18.48
C ARG A 127 9.46 -5.70 -19.18
N GLU A 128 8.15 -5.65 -19.40
CA GLU A 128 7.50 -4.39 -19.72
C GLU A 128 7.52 -3.52 -18.46
N TRP A 129 8.05 -2.31 -18.56
CA TRP A 129 7.98 -1.35 -17.48
C TRP A 129 7.06 -0.20 -17.88
N VAL A 130 6.06 0.07 -17.04
CA VAL A 130 5.08 1.13 -17.25
C VAL A 130 5.13 2.11 -16.11
N TRP A 131 5.36 3.36 -16.45
CA TRP A 131 5.22 4.48 -15.53
C TRP A 131 3.86 5.14 -15.78
N ILE A 132 3.03 5.18 -14.75
CA ILE A 132 1.89 6.07 -14.73
C ILE A 132 2.40 7.43 -14.28
N ALA A 133 2.12 8.50 -15.03
CA ALA A 133 2.54 9.84 -14.63
C ALA A 133 1.78 10.29 -13.37
N GLY A 134 2.52 10.63 -12.31
CA GLY A 134 2.02 11.37 -11.16
C GLY A 134 2.26 12.88 -11.26
N ASN A 135 1.87 13.60 -10.21
CA ASN A 135 2.02 15.06 -10.14
C ASN A 135 3.51 15.48 -10.10
N HIS A 136 4.38 14.60 -9.60
CA HIS A 136 5.82 14.81 -9.54
C HIS A 136 6.58 14.25 -10.77
N ASP A 137 5.89 13.66 -11.74
CA ASP A 137 6.46 12.91 -12.87
C ASP A 137 6.20 13.54 -14.27
N PRO A 138 6.14 14.88 -14.47
CA PRO A 138 5.72 15.43 -15.77
C PRO A 138 6.67 15.07 -16.92
N GLU A 139 7.93 14.76 -16.62
CA GLU A 139 8.86 14.12 -17.54
C GLU A 139 9.63 13.03 -16.79
N ILE A 140 9.05 11.82 -16.66
CA ILE A 140 9.88 10.64 -16.42
C ILE A 140 10.79 10.53 -17.63
N ALA A 141 11.96 11.13 -17.50
CA ALA A 141 12.88 11.35 -18.60
C ALA A 141 13.16 10.04 -19.32
N ALA A 142 13.40 10.11 -20.64
CA ALA A 142 13.74 8.96 -21.46
C ALA A 142 14.89 8.09 -20.86
N CYS A 143 15.71 8.67 -19.97
CA CYS A 143 16.79 7.98 -19.27
C CYS A 143 16.34 6.98 -18.18
N ALA A 144 15.07 6.99 -17.77
CA ALA A 144 14.53 6.00 -16.84
C ALA A 144 14.13 4.68 -17.53
N GLY A 145 14.07 4.63 -18.87
CA GLY A 145 13.57 3.46 -19.62
C GLY A 145 12.06 3.22 -19.41
N GLY A 146 11.48 2.26 -20.12
CA GLY A 146 10.05 1.92 -20.00
C GLY A 146 9.10 2.88 -20.73
N ARG A 147 7.80 2.62 -20.59
CA ARG A 147 6.71 3.36 -21.24
C ARG A 147 6.01 4.27 -20.23
N VAL A 148 5.85 5.54 -20.56
CA VAL A 148 5.10 6.51 -19.73
C VAL A 148 3.67 6.65 -20.28
N CYS A 149 2.67 6.70 -19.40
CA CYS A 149 1.28 6.98 -19.78
C CYS A 149 0.50 7.61 -18.61
N ALA A 150 -0.63 8.26 -18.87
CA ALA A 150 -1.45 8.88 -17.82
C ALA A 150 -2.31 7.88 -17.04
N GLU A 151 -2.77 6.82 -17.70
CA GLU A 151 -3.44 5.67 -17.11
C GLU A 151 -3.16 4.42 -17.95
N LEU A 152 -3.25 3.24 -17.33
CA LEU A 152 -3.16 1.95 -18.03
C LEU A 152 -4.46 1.17 -17.85
N ARG A 153 -5.07 0.78 -18.96
CA ARG A 153 -6.21 -0.14 -18.99
C ARG A 153 -5.69 -1.54 -19.27
N LEU A 154 -5.95 -2.47 -18.37
CA LEU A 154 -5.44 -3.84 -18.45
C LEU A 154 -6.45 -4.80 -17.85
N GLY A 155 -6.82 -5.87 -18.56
CA GLY A 155 -7.75 -6.90 -18.10
C GLY A 155 -9.08 -6.37 -17.50
N GLY A 156 -9.53 -5.20 -17.95
CA GLY A 156 -10.71 -4.48 -17.45
C GLY A 156 -10.56 -3.82 -16.07
N LEU A 157 -9.32 -3.65 -15.60
CA LEU A 157 -8.95 -2.71 -14.56
C LEU A 157 -8.37 -1.43 -15.17
N VAL A 158 -8.44 -0.33 -14.42
CA VAL A 158 -7.81 0.94 -14.72
C VAL A 158 -6.79 1.26 -13.64
N LEU A 159 -5.53 1.37 -14.03
CA LEU A 159 -4.41 1.72 -13.17
C LEU A 159 -4.08 3.20 -13.37
N ARG A 160 -4.13 4.00 -12.31
CA ARG A 160 -3.88 5.45 -12.34
C ARG A 160 -3.08 5.90 -11.12
N HIS A 161 -2.54 7.12 -11.14
CA HIS A 161 -1.86 7.69 -9.98
C HIS A 161 -2.88 8.16 -8.93
N GLU A 162 -3.69 9.17 -9.27
CA GLU A 162 -4.68 9.75 -8.36
C GLU A 162 -6.05 9.08 -8.53
N PRO A 163 -6.75 8.69 -7.45
CA PRO A 163 -8.09 8.11 -7.53
C PRO A 163 -9.08 9.05 -8.24
N ALA A 164 -9.89 8.52 -9.17
CA ALA A 164 -10.87 9.35 -9.87
C ALA A 164 -11.98 9.85 -8.91
N PRO A 165 -12.51 11.06 -9.08
CA PRO A 165 -13.66 11.50 -8.29
C PRO A 165 -14.89 10.65 -8.62
N GLY A 166 -15.67 10.32 -7.59
CA GLY A 166 -16.93 9.57 -7.74
C GLY A 166 -16.75 8.05 -7.90
N PRO A 167 -17.82 7.34 -8.33
CA PRO A 167 -17.80 5.89 -8.46
C PRO A 167 -16.86 5.42 -9.57
N ALA A 168 -15.98 4.49 -9.23
CA ALA A 168 -15.16 3.77 -10.20
C ALA A 168 -15.59 2.29 -10.27
N ALA A 169 -15.20 1.60 -11.33
CA ALA A 169 -15.38 0.17 -11.48
C ALA A 169 -14.08 -0.45 -11.99
N GLY A 170 -13.40 -1.21 -11.11
CA GLY A 170 -12.11 -1.81 -11.39
C GLY A 170 -10.95 -0.81 -11.36
N GLU A 171 -10.88 0.07 -10.37
CA GLU A 171 -9.80 1.06 -10.27
C GLU A 171 -8.73 0.64 -9.27
N ILE A 172 -7.46 0.86 -9.63
CA ILE A 172 -6.32 0.75 -8.72
C ILE A 172 -5.53 2.05 -8.80
N ALA A 173 -5.31 2.69 -7.65
CA ALA A 173 -4.67 4.00 -7.54
C ALA A 173 -3.63 4.06 -6.42
N GLY A 174 -2.77 5.08 -6.46
CA GLY A 174 -1.79 5.44 -5.44
C GLY A 174 -2.13 6.79 -4.80
N HIS A 175 -1.12 7.68 -4.75
CA HIS A 175 -1.19 9.11 -4.39
C HIS A 175 -1.52 9.42 -2.92
N LEU A 176 -2.55 8.81 -2.34
CA LEU A 176 -3.01 9.15 -0.98
C LEU A 176 -2.17 8.53 0.14
N HIS A 177 -1.37 7.51 -0.18
CA HIS A 177 -0.50 6.78 0.75
C HIS A 177 -1.26 6.34 2.02
N PRO A 178 -2.33 5.52 1.89
CA PRO A 178 -3.18 5.09 2.99
C PRO A 178 -2.41 4.49 4.17
N VAL A 179 -2.69 5.03 5.35
CA VAL A 179 -2.13 4.58 6.62
C VAL A 179 -3.25 4.26 7.62
N ALA A 180 -3.16 3.08 8.23
CA ALA A 180 -4.03 2.67 9.31
C ALA A 180 -3.40 3.01 10.66
N LYS A 181 -4.21 3.60 11.56
CA LYS A 181 -3.86 3.82 12.96
C LYS A 181 -4.73 2.93 13.85
N LEU A 182 -4.09 2.13 14.69
CA LEU A 182 -4.73 1.14 15.56
C LEU A 182 -4.31 1.40 17.01
N ALA A 183 -5.22 1.18 17.96
CA ALA A 183 -4.88 1.17 19.37
C ALA A 183 -4.96 -0.28 19.89
N ARG A 184 -3.85 -0.83 20.37
CA ARG A 184 -3.78 -2.19 20.91
C ARG A 184 -2.87 -2.24 22.13
N ALA A 185 -3.35 -2.84 23.22
CA ALA A 185 -2.57 -3.08 24.45
C ALA A 185 -1.86 -1.81 25.00
N GLY A 186 -2.54 -0.65 24.96
CA GLY A 186 -1.98 0.61 25.44
C GLY A 186 -1.01 1.31 24.48
N ALA A 187 -0.68 0.69 23.34
CA ALA A 187 0.14 1.29 22.30
C ALA A 187 -0.70 1.71 21.08
N THR A 188 -0.26 2.78 20.41
CA THR A 188 -0.79 3.18 19.12
C THR A 188 0.17 2.72 18.02
N LEU A 189 -0.36 1.95 17.07
CA LEU A 189 0.37 1.46 15.91
C LEU A 189 -0.07 2.23 14.66
N ARG A 190 0.89 2.77 13.92
CA ARG A 190 0.66 3.40 12.62
C ARG A 190 1.37 2.60 11.54
N ARG A 191 0.64 2.12 10.53
CA ARG A 191 1.19 1.24 9.48
C ARG A 191 0.57 1.53 8.11
N PRO A 192 1.34 1.41 7.01
CA PRO A 192 0.80 1.43 5.66
C PRO A 192 -0.27 0.34 5.50
N CYS A 193 -1.26 0.60 4.64
CA CYS A 193 -2.33 -0.35 4.39
C CYS A 193 -2.86 -0.23 2.96
N PHE A 194 -3.46 -1.30 2.46
CA PHE A 194 -4.33 -1.21 1.29
C PHE A 194 -5.74 -0.85 1.76
N VAL A 195 -6.45 -0.03 0.98
CA VAL A 195 -7.84 0.35 1.30
C VAL A 195 -8.71 0.30 0.04
N GLY A 196 -9.90 -0.31 0.13
CA GLY A 196 -10.78 -0.45 -1.02
C GLY A 196 -12.21 -0.87 -0.67
N ASP A 197 -13.07 -0.96 -1.68
CA ASP A 197 -14.49 -1.32 -1.57
C ASP A 197 -14.89 -2.46 -2.54
N GLY A 198 -13.91 -3.11 -3.17
CA GLY A 198 -14.12 -4.13 -4.19
C GLY A 198 -14.32 -3.57 -5.60
N ARG A 199 -14.58 -2.27 -5.76
CA ARG A 199 -14.65 -1.56 -7.04
C ARG A 199 -13.37 -0.76 -7.29
N ARG A 200 -12.78 -0.23 -6.22
CA ARG A 200 -11.54 0.52 -6.16
C ARG A 200 -10.61 -0.06 -5.11
N LEU A 201 -9.31 0.07 -5.35
CA LEU A 201 -8.26 -0.15 -4.37
C LEU A 201 -7.24 0.98 -4.43
N VAL A 202 -6.88 1.52 -3.27
CA VAL A 202 -5.78 2.47 -3.11
C VAL A 202 -4.63 1.74 -2.43
N LEU A 203 -3.46 1.76 -3.07
CA LEU A 203 -2.24 1.11 -2.60
C LEU A 203 -1.51 1.98 -1.58
N PRO A 204 -0.83 1.37 -0.59
CA PRO A 204 0.14 2.11 0.21
C PRO A 204 1.29 2.58 -0.69
N ALA A 205 1.95 3.65 -0.27
CA ALA A 205 3.20 4.04 -0.91
C ALA A 205 4.27 2.94 -0.76
N PHE A 206 5.02 2.74 -1.83
CA PHE A 206 6.12 1.80 -1.90
C PHE A 206 7.47 2.45 -1.60
N GLY A 207 7.59 3.78 -1.53
CA GLY A 207 8.80 4.44 -1.06
C GLY A 207 9.10 4.19 0.42
N ALA A 208 10.36 4.32 0.84
CA ALA A 208 10.78 4.14 2.23
C ALA A 208 10.39 5.32 3.15
N PHE A 209 10.28 6.54 2.60
CA PHE A 209 10.06 7.78 3.38
C PHE A 209 8.81 8.54 2.93
N THR A 210 7.69 7.86 2.80
CA THR A 210 6.40 8.54 2.57
C THR A 210 5.72 8.76 3.90
N GLY A 211 5.12 9.94 4.07
CA GLY A 211 4.08 10.09 5.07
C GLY A 211 2.87 9.23 4.69
N GLY A 212 1.71 9.57 5.21
CA GLY A 212 0.50 8.95 4.69
C GLY A 212 -0.74 9.46 5.36
N LEU A 213 -1.80 9.57 4.57
CA LEU A 213 -3.10 10.00 5.05
C LEU A 213 -3.72 8.88 5.87
N ASN A 214 -4.23 9.24 7.05
CA ASN A 214 -5.01 8.30 7.84
C ASN A 214 -6.23 7.88 7.03
N VAL A 215 -6.56 6.59 6.99
CA VAL A 215 -7.75 6.07 6.29
C VAL A 215 -9.09 6.65 6.78
N ARG A 216 -9.11 7.37 7.92
CA ARG A 216 -10.26 8.15 8.41
C ARG A 216 -10.29 9.60 7.94
N ASP A 217 -9.31 10.03 7.13
CA ASP A 217 -9.28 11.35 6.52
C ASP A 217 -10.48 11.57 5.57
N ALA A 218 -10.89 12.83 5.41
CA ALA A 218 -12.00 13.21 4.55
C ALA A 218 -11.78 12.80 3.08
N ALA A 219 -10.53 12.73 2.61
CA ALA A 219 -10.19 12.24 1.28
C ALA A 219 -10.72 10.82 1.04
N PHE A 220 -10.54 9.91 2.00
CA PHE A 220 -11.05 8.54 1.89
C PHE A 220 -12.56 8.46 2.05
N ALA A 221 -13.16 9.32 2.89
CA ALA A 221 -14.61 9.42 2.99
C ALA A 221 -15.24 9.88 1.66
N ALA A 222 -14.59 10.77 0.90
CA ALA A 222 -15.06 11.18 -0.41
C ALA A 222 -15.00 10.03 -1.45
N LEU A 223 -14.05 9.10 -1.30
CA LEU A 223 -13.89 7.96 -2.21
C LEU A 223 -14.81 6.78 -1.87
N PHE A 224 -15.01 6.49 -0.58
CA PHE A 224 -15.70 5.28 -0.10
C PHE A 224 -17.02 5.56 0.65
N GLY A 225 -17.36 6.82 0.91
CA GLY A 225 -18.42 7.20 1.85
C GLY A 225 -19.85 7.22 1.30
N ARG A 226 -20.16 6.57 0.17
CA ARG A 226 -21.55 6.45 -0.31
C ARG A 226 -22.20 5.15 0.19
N ALA A 227 -23.46 5.29 0.59
CA ALA A 227 -24.24 4.35 1.39
C ALA A 227 -24.19 2.87 0.94
N GLY A 228 -23.84 1.98 1.87
CA GLY A 228 -24.09 0.54 1.79
C GLY A 228 -22.86 -0.36 1.57
N GLU A 229 -21.72 0.18 1.14
CA GLU A 229 -20.50 -0.59 0.92
C GLU A 229 -19.45 -0.28 2.01
N ALA A 230 -18.97 -1.32 2.69
CA ALA A 230 -17.99 -1.17 3.76
C ALA A 230 -16.58 -1.06 3.16
N MET A 231 -15.88 0.04 3.47
CA MET A 231 -14.45 0.16 3.25
C MET A 231 -13.73 -1.01 3.92
N ALA A 232 -12.92 -1.74 3.16
CA ALA A 232 -12.04 -2.78 3.64
C ALA A 232 -10.60 -2.24 3.73
N VAL A 233 -9.93 -2.57 4.84
CA VAL A 233 -8.54 -2.15 5.10
C VAL A 233 -7.68 -3.37 5.38
N TRP A 234 -6.55 -3.47 4.68
CA TRP A 234 -5.54 -4.52 4.89
C TRP A 234 -4.22 -3.90 5.31
N VAL A 235 -3.90 -4.03 6.59
CA VAL A 235 -2.71 -3.43 7.19
C VAL A 235 -1.49 -4.28 6.87
N VAL A 236 -0.42 -3.63 6.41
CA VAL A 236 0.87 -4.26 6.16
C VAL A 236 1.59 -4.49 7.48
N GLY A 237 1.89 -5.75 7.78
CA GLY A 237 2.73 -6.17 8.90
C GLY A 237 3.96 -6.95 8.45
N GLU A 238 4.74 -7.45 9.41
CA GLU A 238 6.05 -8.06 9.16
C GLU A 238 5.95 -9.39 8.39
N GLU A 239 4.99 -10.23 8.78
CA GLU A 239 4.78 -11.58 8.23
C GLU A 239 3.73 -11.61 7.12
N GLY A 240 2.96 -10.52 6.93
CA GLY A 240 1.90 -10.50 5.95
C GLY A 240 0.93 -9.32 6.12
N LEU A 241 -0.24 -9.47 5.51
CA LEU A 241 -1.29 -8.47 5.57
C LEU A 241 -2.40 -8.92 6.51
N TYR A 242 -2.95 -7.96 7.24
CA TYR A 242 -3.96 -8.21 8.25
C TYR A 242 -5.21 -7.41 7.93
N PRO A 243 -6.35 -8.06 7.62
CA PRO A 243 -7.61 -7.35 7.46
C PRO A 243 -8.01 -6.73 8.80
N VAL A 244 -8.41 -5.46 8.77
CA VAL A 244 -8.83 -4.70 9.94
C VAL A 244 -10.24 -4.17 9.71
N ALA A 245 -11.09 -4.40 10.70
CA ALA A 245 -12.44 -3.85 10.72
C ALA A 245 -12.41 -2.32 10.87
N PRO A 246 -13.20 -1.55 10.08
CA PRO A 246 -13.19 -0.08 10.13
C PRO A 246 -13.40 0.53 11.52
N GLU A 247 -14.10 -0.18 12.41
CA GLU A 247 -14.39 0.24 13.78
C GLU A 247 -13.13 0.24 14.67
N ALA A 248 -12.12 -0.57 14.31
CA ALA A 248 -10.85 -0.64 15.02
C ALA A 248 -9.88 0.50 14.64
N LEU A 249 -10.16 1.22 13.55
CA LEU A 249 -9.33 2.32 13.06
C LEU A 249 -9.53 3.59 13.89
N ARG A 250 -8.42 4.26 14.23
CA ARG A 250 -8.41 5.52 14.99
C ARG A 250 -8.08 6.72 14.08
N PRO A 251 -8.68 7.89 14.32
CA PRO A 251 -8.28 9.12 13.66
C PRO A 251 -6.93 9.60 14.21
N ASP A 252 -6.32 10.59 13.55
CA ASP A 252 -5.07 11.20 13.98
C ASP A 252 -5.19 11.96 15.30
#